data_AF-A0A957SZ16-F1
#
_entry.id   AF-A0A957SZ16-F1
#
_cell.length_a   1.000
_cell.length_b   1.000
_cell.length_c   1.000
_cell.angle_alpha   90.00
_cell.angle_beta   90.00
_cell.angle_gamma   90.00
#
_symmetry.space_group_name_H-M   'P 1'
#
loop_
_entity.id
_entity.type
_entity.pdbx_description
1 polymer ?
#
loop_
_entity_poly.entity_id
_entity_poly.type
_entity_poly.pdbx_seq_one_letter_code
_entity_poly.pdbx_strand_id
1 'polypeptide(L)'
;MTNQPSIPSPNRMIPESWLPIVRVGWLVYALVVLTIHILGTPLYVTELQTPDSLTVGAWERPTLGDAAVLPVLGLSLPGYARYITTWAVLYGAFLFAAGVFVFWRRSHEVVTLIVSLTLLSQSLGENSIDYLLEQQHPLWRWPVEFNQMTGAVLLLWIGYLLPNGRLVPR
;
A
#
# COMPACT_ATOMS: atom_id res chain seq x y z
N MET A 1 39.48 -33.12 4.31
CA MET A 1 39.09 -31.89 3.59
C MET A 1 37.58 -31.85 3.53
N THR A 2 36.94 -31.22 4.51
CA THR A 2 35.48 -31.11 4.62
C THR A 2 35.03 -29.90 3.80
N ASN A 3 34.32 -30.16 2.69
CA ASN A 3 33.63 -29.13 1.92
C ASN A 3 32.57 -28.47 2.80
N GLN A 4 32.86 -27.28 3.32
CA GLN A 4 31.86 -26.39 3.90
C GLN A 4 30.87 -26.01 2.79
N PRO A 5 29.55 -26.27 2.93
CA PRO A 5 28.56 -25.75 2.00
C PRO A 5 28.62 -24.22 2.06
N SER A 6 28.87 -23.59 0.91
CA SER A 6 28.85 -22.14 0.78
C SER A 6 27.47 -21.62 1.19
N ILE A 7 27.40 -20.96 2.34
CA ILE A 7 26.20 -20.22 2.75
C ILE A 7 25.95 -19.18 1.65
N PRO A 8 24.78 -19.19 0.98
CA PRO A 8 24.46 -18.18 -0.03
C PRO A 8 24.61 -16.79 0.59
N SER A 9 25.37 -15.90 -0.04
CA SER A 9 25.52 -14.53 0.41
C SER A 9 24.12 -13.90 0.55
N PRO A 10 23.72 -13.43 1.75
CA PRO A 10 22.32 -13.04 2.00
C PRO A 10 21.86 -11.82 1.20
N ASN A 11 22.81 -11.04 0.67
CA ASN A 11 22.52 -9.79 -0.02
C ASN A 11 22.94 -9.91 -1.50
N ARG A 12 22.01 -10.34 -2.34
CA ARG A 12 22.14 -10.14 -3.78
C ARG A 12 22.06 -8.64 -4.06
N MET A 13 23.16 -8.07 -4.52
CA MET A 13 23.24 -6.67 -4.94
C MET A 13 22.78 -6.53 -6.38
N ILE A 14 22.15 -5.40 -6.71
CA ILE A 14 21.79 -5.02 -8.08
C ILE A 14 23.07 -4.52 -8.77
N PRO A 15 23.40 -5.00 -9.98
CA PRO A 15 24.55 -4.48 -10.72
C PRO A 15 24.43 -2.96 -10.95
N GLU A 16 25.53 -2.23 -10.86
CA GLU A 16 25.53 -0.76 -10.96
C GLU A 16 24.92 -0.24 -12.28
N SER A 17 25.09 -0.99 -13.37
CA SER A 17 24.51 -0.66 -14.69
C SER A 17 22.99 -0.70 -14.72
N TRP A 18 22.36 -1.50 -13.84
CA TRP A 18 20.90 -1.65 -13.74
C TRP A 18 20.28 -0.72 -12.71
N LEU A 19 21.07 -0.24 -11.75
CA LEU A 19 20.61 0.63 -10.68
C LEU A 19 19.85 1.90 -11.14
N PRO A 20 20.26 2.63 -12.20
CA PRO A 20 19.49 3.79 -12.66
C PRO A 20 18.11 3.39 -13.21
N ILE A 21 18.01 2.28 -13.93
CA ILE A 21 16.73 1.78 -14.48
C ILE A 21 15.79 1.42 -13.33
N VAL A 22 16.29 0.71 -12.32
CA VAL A 22 15.53 0.35 -11.12
C VAL A 22 15.05 1.59 -10.38
N ARG A 23 15.88 2.62 -10.23
CA ARG A 23 15.51 3.88 -9.58
C ARG A 23 14.41 4.62 -10.32
N VAL A 24 14.51 4.72 -11.64
CA VAL A 24 13.48 5.35 -12.46
C VAL A 24 12.16 4.56 -12.37
N GLY A 25 12.22 3.24 -12.52
CA GLY A 25 11.03 2.39 -12.39
C GLY A 25 10.35 2.52 -11.03
N TRP A 26 11.14 2.51 -9.94
CA TRP A 26 10.64 2.72 -8.59
C TRP A 26 10.02 4.11 -8.40
N LEU A 27 10.65 5.16 -8.93
CA LEU A 27 10.11 6.53 -8.85
C LEU A 27 8.78 6.66 -9.60
N VAL A 28 8.69 6.11 -10.81
CA VAL A 28 7.45 6.09 -11.59
C VAL A 28 6.36 5.37 -10.81
N TYR A 29 6.67 4.19 -10.25
CA TYR A 29 5.72 3.43 -9.45
C TYR A 29 5.24 4.21 -8.21
N ALA A 30 6.16 4.83 -7.47
CA ALA A 30 5.84 5.67 -6.31
C ALA A 30 4.95 6.87 -6.69
N LEU A 31 5.22 7.52 -7.82
CA LEU A 31 4.41 8.64 -8.31
C LEU A 31 2.99 8.19 -8.71
N VAL A 32 2.87 7.03 -9.35
CA VAL A 32 1.56 6.45 -9.72
C VAL A 32 0.75 6.17 -8.46
N VAL A 33 1.33 5.48 -7.47
CA VAL A 33 0.70 5.21 -6.18
C VAL A 33 0.26 6.49 -5.48
N LEU A 34 1.14 7.49 -5.41
CA LEU A 34 0.83 8.78 -4.79
C LEU A 34 -0.32 9.49 -5.52
N THR A 35 -0.34 9.45 -6.85
CA THR A 35 -1.39 10.06 -7.66
C THR A 35 -2.73 9.38 -7.42
N ILE A 36 -2.76 8.05 -7.38
CA ILE A 36 -3.97 7.29 -7.04
C ILE A 36 -4.51 7.72 -5.68
N HIS A 37 -3.63 7.83 -4.68
CA HIS A 37 -4.02 8.22 -3.32
C HIS A 37 -4.61 9.64 -3.28
N ILE A 38 -3.96 10.61 -3.94
CA ILE A 38 -4.42 12.01 -3.97
C ILE A 38 -5.76 12.15 -4.70
N LEU A 39 -5.91 11.49 -5.86
CA LEU A 39 -7.12 11.60 -6.68
C LEU A 39 -8.29 10.76 -6.15
N GLY A 40 -8.01 9.60 -5.54
CA GLY A 40 -9.03 8.70 -5.00
C GLY A 40 -9.61 9.18 -3.67
N THR A 41 -8.82 9.87 -2.84
CA THR A 41 -9.26 10.37 -1.51
C THR A 41 -10.56 11.19 -1.55
N PRO A 42 -10.72 12.22 -2.42
CA PRO A 42 -11.97 12.99 -2.46
C PRO A 42 -13.18 12.15 -2.90
N LEU A 43 -12.98 11.17 -3.79
CA LEU A 43 -14.02 10.23 -4.19
C LEU A 43 -14.46 9.37 -2.99
N TYR A 44 -13.47 8.86 -2.26
CA TYR A 44 -13.69 8.06 -1.04
C TYR A 44 -14.46 8.82 0.05
N VAL A 45 -14.14 10.08 0.30
CA VAL A 45 -14.88 10.92 1.26
C VAL A 45 -16.34 11.08 0.85
N THR A 46 -16.59 11.27 -0.45
CA THR A 46 -17.95 11.48 -0.98
C THR A 46 -18.78 10.21 -0.81
N GLU A 47 -18.21 9.05 -1.12
CA GLU A 47 -18.89 7.76 -1.01
C GLU A 47 -19.14 7.37 0.45
N LEU A 48 -18.23 7.66 1.39
CA LEU A 48 -18.45 7.43 2.83
C LEU A 48 -19.59 8.28 3.41
N GLN A 49 -19.97 9.38 2.75
CA GLN A 49 -21.11 10.20 3.15
C GLN A 49 -22.44 9.70 2.58
N THR A 50 -22.41 8.67 1.73
CA THR A 50 -23.62 8.04 1.18
C THR A 50 -23.93 6.75 1.94
N PRO A 51 -25.00 6.73 2.77
CA PRO A 51 -25.41 5.51 3.44
C PRO A 51 -25.74 4.40 2.44
N ASP A 52 -25.43 3.17 2.80
CA ASP A 52 -25.72 1.99 2.00
C ASP A 52 -25.01 1.89 0.63
N SER A 53 -23.98 2.71 0.39
CA SER A 53 -23.16 2.56 -0.81
C SER A 53 -22.50 1.18 -0.87
N LEU A 54 -22.59 0.53 -2.03
CA LEU A 54 -21.94 -0.77 -2.30
C LEU A 54 -20.56 -0.61 -2.95
N THR A 55 -20.15 0.63 -3.21
CA THR A 55 -18.88 0.96 -3.88
C THR A 55 -17.71 1.00 -2.90
N VAL A 56 -18.00 1.07 -1.59
CA VAL A 56 -17.01 1.04 -0.52
C VAL A 56 -17.09 -0.31 0.20
N GLY A 57 -15.94 -0.82 0.65
CA GLY A 57 -15.80 -2.07 1.37
C GLY A 57 -16.76 -2.18 2.55
N ALA A 58 -17.27 -3.39 2.76
CA ALA A 58 -18.33 -3.65 3.75
C ALA A 58 -17.97 -3.24 5.19
N TRP A 59 -16.68 -3.17 5.53
CA TRP A 59 -16.18 -2.77 6.84
C TRP A 59 -15.98 -1.25 6.99
N GLU A 60 -15.99 -0.50 5.90
CA GLU A 60 -15.88 0.98 5.86
C GLU A 60 -17.25 1.65 5.71
N ARG A 61 -18.18 0.94 5.07
CA ARG A 61 -19.49 1.43 4.70
C ARG A 61 -20.37 1.66 5.93
N PRO A 62 -20.88 2.89 6.14
CA PRO A 62 -21.98 3.10 7.06
C PRO A 62 -23.28 2.52 6.48
N THR A 63 -23.89 1.56 7.17
CA THR A 63 -25.24 1.10 6.82
C THR A 63 -26.29 2.14 7.20
N LEU A 64 -27.52 2.03 6.68
CA LEU A 64 -28.64 2.85 7.15
C LEU A 64 -28.86 2.74 8.68
N GLY A 65 -28.60 1.55 9.25
CA GLY A 65 -28.64 1.33 10.69
C GLY A 65 -27.55 2.11 11.43
N ASP A 66 -26.31 2.04 10.94
CA ASP A 66 -25.19 2.78 11.53
C ASP A 66 -25.42 4.29 11.46
N ALA A 67 -25.90 4.78 10.31
CA ALA A 67 -26.21 6.19 10.12
C ALA A 67 -27.29 6.70 11.10
N ALA A 68 -28.25 5.86 11.48
CA ALA A 68 -29.27 6.19 12.47
C ALA A 68 -28.74 6.16 13.93
N VAL A 69 -27.70 5.36 14.20
CA VAL A 69 -27.07 5.24 15.53
C VAL A 69 -25.97 6.28 15.75
N LEU A 70 -25.32 6.78 14.70
CA LEU A 70 -24.26 7.80 14.80
C LEU A 70 -24.67 9.02 15.65
N PRO A 71 -25.87 9.64 15.47
CA PRO A 71 -26.30 10.76 16.31
C PRO A 71 -26.45 10.39 17.79
N VAL A 72 -26.83 9.15 18.10
CA VAL A 72 -26.93 8.65 19.48
C VAL A 72 -25.56 8.57 20.14
N LEU A 73 -24.51 8.30 19.35
CA LEU A 73 -23.10 8.32 19.77
C LEU A 73 -22.50 9.73 19.79
N GLY A 74 -23.29 10.77 19.49
CA GLY A 74 -22.80 12.15 19.36
C GLY A 74 -21.96 12.39 18.10
N LEU A 75 -22.02 11.46 17.14
CA LEU A 75 -21.29 11.53 15.88
C LEU A 75 -22.22 11.93 14.75
N SER A 76 -21.70 12.69 13.79
CA SER A 76 -22.39 12.95 12.53
C SER A 76 -21.80 12.07 11.43
N LEU A 77 -22.60 11.73 10.42
CA LEU A 77 -22.12 10.97 9.25
C LEU A 77 -20.91 11.64 8.56
N PRO A 78 -20.88 12.98 8.35
CA PRO A 78 -19.68 13.65 7.85
C PRO A 78 -18.48 13.57 8.81
N GLY A 79 -18.74 13.56 10.12
CA GLY A 79 -17.70 13.38 11.14
C GLY A 79 -17.07 11.98 11.08
N TYR A 80 -17.90 10.94 10.93
CA TYR A 80 -17.45 9.57 10.71
C TYR A 80 -16.63 9.43 9.42
N ALA A 81 -17.13 9.95 8.30
CA ALA A 81 -16.42 9.91 7.02
C ALA A 81 -15.04 10.58 7.11
N ARG A 82 -14.94 11.74 7.79
CA ARG A 82 -13.66 12.42 8.04
C ARG A 82 -12.72 11.59 8.91
N TYR A 83 -13.24 10.94 9.96
CA TYR A 83 -12.43 10.13 10.86
C TYR A 83 -11.81 8.93 10.14
N ILE A 84 -12.64 8.17 9.41
CA ILE A 84 -12.18 7.01 8.63
C ILE A 84 -11.18 7.45 7.55
N THR A 85 -11.50 8.52 6.81
CA THR A 85 -10.58 9.06 5.79
C THR A 85 -9.25 9.50 6.41
N THR A 86 -9.27 10.16 7.56
CA THR A 86 -8.04 10.60 8.23
C THR A 86 -7.17 9.40 8.59
N TRP A 87 -7.75 8.32 9.11
CA TRP A 87 -7.01 7.10 9.37
C TRP A 87 -6.43 6.47 8.11
N ALA A 88 -7.23 6.37 7.05
CA ALA A 88 -6.81 5.86 5.76
C ALA A 88 -5.59 6.63 5.22
N VAL A 89 -5.66 7.96 5.22
CA VAL A 89 -4.58 8.84 4.73
C VAL A 89 -3.35 8.75 5.62
N LEU A 90 -3.49 8.73 6.95
CA LEU A 90 -2.35 8.62 7.86
C LEU A 90 -1.63 7.28 7.72
N TYR A 91 -2.39 6.18 7.63
CA TYR A 91 -1.83 4.85 7.41
C TYR A 91 -1.09 4.77 6.07
N GLY A 92 -1.73 5.23 4.99
CA GLY A 92 -1.12 5.25 3.66
C GLY A 92 0.14 6.12 3.61
N ALA A 93 0.08 7.34 4.16
CA ALA A 93 1.23 8.24 4.24
C ALA A 93 2.39 7.64 5.05
N PHE A 94 2.10 6.96 6.17
CA PHE A 94 3.10 6.28 6.97
C PHE A 94 3.82 5.18 6.19
N LEU A 95 3.07 4.29 5.52
CA LEU A 95 3.65 3.22 4.72
C LEU A 95 4.41 3.76 3.50
N PHE A 96 3.87 4.76 2.83
CA PHE A 96 4.53 5.43 1.72
C PHE A 96 5.88 6.02 2.15
N ALA A 97 5.88 6.79 3.25
CA ALA A 97 7.08 7.39 3.80
C ALA A 97 8.10 6.32 4.22
N ALA A 98 7.66 5.23 4.84
CA ALA A 98 8.52 4.10 5.19
C ALA A 98 9.11 3.44 3.93
N GLY A 99 8.32 3.21 2.89
CA GLY A 99 8.78 2.66 1.61
C GLY A 99 9.84 3.54 0.95
N VAL A 100 9.62 4.85 0.91
CA VAL A 100 10.60 5.84 0.42
C VAL A 100 11.87 5.82 1.27
N PHE A 101 11.75 5.81 2.59
CA PHE A 101 12.89 5.82 3.52
C PHE A 101 13.75 4.55 3.36
N VAL A 102 13.11 3.37 3.27
CA VAL A 102 13.79 2.08 3.05
C VAL A 102 14.57 2.11 1.74
N PHE A 103 13.95 2.57 0.65
CA PHE A 103 14.59 2.69 -0.65
C PHE A 103 15.79 3.65 -0.61
N TRP A 104 15.61 4.80 0.02
CA TRP A 104 16.66 5.82 0.16
C TRP A 104 17.88 5.28 0.90
N ARG A 105 17.66 4.45 1.93
CA ARG A 105 18.75 3.89 2.74
C ARG A 105 19.65 2.92 1.96
N ARG A 106 19.09 1.99 1.17
CA ARG A 106 19.86 0.97 0.43
C ARG A 106 19.20 0.47 -0.87
N SER A 107 18.97 1.35 -1.84
CA SER A 107 18.40 0.99 -3.16
C SER A 107 19.15 -0.06 -3.98
N HIS A 108 20.40 -0.41 -3.62
CA HIS A 108 21.21 -1.41 -4.32
C HIS A 108 21.01 -2.85 -3.83
N GLU A 109 20.33 -3.07 -2.71
CA GLU A 109 20.03 -4.40 -2.18
C GLU A 109 18.65 -4.88 -2.66
N VAL A 110 18.58 -6.08 -3.25
CA VAL A 110 17.31 -6.63 -3.78
C VAL A 110 16.23 -6.74 -2.71
N VAL A 111 16.60 -7.17 -1.49
CA VAL A 111 15.66 -7.31 -0.38
C VAL A 111 15.09 -5.95 0.03
N THR A 112 15.93 -4.91 0.11
CA THR A 112 15.50 -3.55 0.43
C THR A 112 14.53 -3.00 -0.62
N LEU A 113 14.77 -3.28 -1.90
CA LEU A 113 13.87 -2.90 -2.98
C LEU A 113 12.52 -3.61 -2.87
N ILE A 114 12.51 -4.93 -2.62
CA ILE A 114 11.29 -5.72 -2.42
C ILE A 114 10.47 -5.16 -1.26
N VAL A 115 11.10 -4.94 -0.09
CA VAL A 115 10.43 -4.38 1.10
C VAL A 115 9.86 -3.00 0.80
N SER A 116 10.62 -2.13 0.13
CA SER A 116 10.14 -0.80 -0.26
C SER A 116 8.94 -0.86 -1.19
N LEU A 117 8.98 -1.71 -2.23
CA LEU A 117 7.87 -1.88 -3.17
C LEU A 117 6.63 -2.47 -2.49
N THR A 118 6.79 -3.40 -1.55
CA THR A 118 5.67 -3.88 -0.74
C THR A 118 5.06 -2.75 0.05
N LEU A 119 5.86 -1.96 0.77
CA LEU A 119 5.35 -0.83 1.56
C LEU A 119 4.62 0.20 0.71
N LEU A 120 5.16 0.52 -0.47
CA LEU A 120 4.48 1.40 -1.43
C LEU A 120 3.16 0.80 -1.93
N SER A 121 3.14 -0.47 -2.31
CA SER A 121 1.91 -1.12 -2.77
C SER A 121 0.83 -1.13 -1.69
N GLN A 122 1.21 -1.46 -0.46
CA GLN A 122 0.31 -1.51 0.70
C GLN A 122 -0.11 -0.12 1.20
N SER A 123 0.55 0.95 0.74
CA SER A 123 0.18 2.33 1.12
C SER A 123 -1.18 2.78 0.58
N LEU A 124 -1.72 2.10 -0.45
CA LEU A 124 -3.11 2.31 -0.87
C LEU A 124 -4.13 1.64 0.08
N GLY A 125 -3.66 0.78 0.99
CA GLY A 125 -4.49 0.11 2.00
C GLY A 125 -5.41 -0.96 1.41
N GLU A 126 -6.25 -1.56 2.26
CA GLU A 126 -7.41 -2.36 1.84
C GLU A 126 -8.63 -1.47 1.53
N ASN A 127 -8.42 -0.16 1.61
CA ASN A 127 -9.47 0.85 1.57
C ASN A 127 -9.94 1.04 0.12
N SER A 128 -11.17 1.48 -0.05
CA SER A 128 -11.79 1.57 -1.39
C SER A 128 -11.28 2.73 -2.27
N ILE A 129 -10.19 3.41 -1.88
CA ILE A 129 -9.66 4.62 -2.53
C ILE A 129 -9.27 4.35 -3.99
N ASP A 130 -8.54 3.26 -4.23
CA ASP A 130 -8.05 2.87 -5.56
C ASP A 130 -9.18 2.33 -6.44
N TYR A 131 -10.07 1.51 -5.87
CA TYR A 131 -11.25 0.97 -6.52
C TYR A 131 -12.21 2.07 -7.00
N LEU A 132 -12.47 3.09 -6.18
CA LEU A 132 -13.33 4.20 -6.57
C LEU A 132 -12.75 5.03 -7.70
N LEU A 133 -11.42 5.20 -7.72
CA LEU A 133 -10.74 5.89 -8.81
C LEU A 133 -10.85 5.09 -10.12
N GLU A 134 -10.71 3.77 -10.07
CA GLU A 134 -10.93 2.89 -11.23
C GLU A 134 -12.36 2.99 -11.76
N GLN A 135 -13.37 2.92 -10.88
CA GLN A 135 -14.78 2.97 -11.26
C GLN A 135 -15.16 4.27 -11.95
N GLN A 136 -14.63 5.39 -11.46
CA GLN A 136 -14.90 6.73 -12.01
C GLN A 136 -14.05 7.03 -13.26
N HIS A 137 -12.85 6.44 -13.36
CA HIS A 137 -11.89 6.72 -14.41
C HIS A 137 -11.20 5.43 -14.92
N PRO A 138 -11.71 4.83 -16.01
CA PRO A 138 -11.21 3.55 -16.54
C PRO A 138 -9.71 3.53 -16.90
N LEU A 139 -9.10 4.69 -17.12
CA LEU A 139 -7.66 4.80 -17.38
C LEU A 139 -6.79 4.33 -16.20
N TRP A 140 -7.32 4.40 -14.98
CA TRP A 140 -6.61 3.98 -13.76
C TRP A 140 -6.73 2.49 -13.45
N ARG A 141 -7.59 1.76 -14.17
CA ARG A 141 -7.79 0.33 -13.99
C ARG A 141 -6.47 -0.46 -14.01
N TRP A 142 -5.69 -0.30 -15.07
CA TRP A 142 -4.42 -1.02 -15.21
C TRP A 142 -3.41 -0.67 -14.11
N PRO A 143 -3.15 0.61 -13.79
CA PRO A 143 -2.35 0.99 -12.62
C PRO A 143 -2.81 0.36 -11.29
N VAL A 144 -4.12 0.36 -11.04
CA VAL A 144 -4.73 -0.17 -9.81
C VAL A 144 -4.58 -1.69 -9.72
N GLU A 145 -5.03 -2.42 -10.75
CA GLU A 145 -4.90 -3.88 -10.82
C GLU A 145 -3.42 -4.31 -10.72
N PHE A 146 -2.52 -3.62 -11.43
CA PHE A 146 -1.09 -3.89 -11.35
C PHE A 146 -0.54 -3.67 -9.94
N ASN A 147 -0.95 -2.61 -9.25
CA ASN A 147 -0.56 -2.35 -7.87
C ASN A 147 -1.03 -3.48 -6.93
N GLN A 148 -2.28 -3.92 -7.05
CA GLN A 148 -2.86 -4.96 -6.21
C GLN A 148 -2.17 -6.31 -6.42
N MET A 149 -1.95 -6.70 -7.67
CA MET A 149 -1.21 -7.93 -8.01
C MET A 149 0.22 -7.88 -7.47
N THR A 150 0.91 -6.75 -7.68
CA THR A 150 2.28 -6.54 -7.19
C THR A 150 2.33 -6.63 -5.66
N GLY A 151 1.40 -5.99 -4.96
CA GLY A 151 1.27 -6.06 -3.51
C GLY A 151 1.11 -7.47 -2.99
N ALA A 152 0.14 -8.21 -3.54
CA ALA A 152 -0.14 -9.58 -3.14
C ALA A 152 1.08 -10.50 -3.34
N VAL A 153 1.73 -10.42 -4.51
CA VAL A 153 2.91 -11.24 -4.83
C VAL A 153 4.08 -10.90 -3.91
N LEU A 154 4.36 -9.61 -3.69
CA LEU A 154 5.48 -9.18 -2.86
C LEU A 154 5.25 -9.48 -1.37
N LEU A 155 4.00 -9.38 -0.89
CA LEU A 155 3.66 -9.73 0.50
C LEU A 155 3.88 -11.22 0.76
N LEU A 156 3.43 -12.09 -0.15
CA LEU A 156 3.71 -13.53 -0.08
C LEU A 156 5.21 -13.80 -0.11
N TRP A 157 5.95 -13.12 -0.99
CA TRP A 157 7.40 -13.24 -1.10
C TRP A 157 8.12 -12.87 0.20
N ILE A 158 7.72 -11.79 0.87
CA ILE A 158 8.28 -11.42 2.18
C ILE A 158 8.00 -12.52 3.21
N GLY A 159 6.80 -13.09 3.22
CA GLY A 159 6.45 -14.24 4.07
C GLY A 159 7.39 -15.43 3.84
N TYR A 160 7.72 -15.74 2.59
CA TYR A 160 8.68 -16.79 2.24
C TYR A 160 10.13 -16.45 2.57
N LEU A 161 10.51 -15.17 2.57
CA LEU A 161 11.86 -14.71 2.96
C LEU A 161 12.07 -14.70 4.48
N LEU A 162 10.98 -14.74 5.26
CA LEU A 162 10.98 -14.85 6.72
C LEU A 162 10.43 -16.20 7.20
N PRO A 163 10.91 -17.36 6.71
CA PRO A 163 10.29 -18.65 6.99
C PRO A 163 10.34 -19.04 8.49
N ASN A 164 11.26 -18.45 9.25
CA ASN A 164 11.48 -18.76 10.66
C ASN A 164 11.13 -17.63 11.63
N GLY A 165 10.67 -16.45 11.16
CA GLY A 165 10.36 -15.29 12.01
C GLY A 165 11.53 -14.73 12.87
N ARG A 166 12.74 -15.28 12.75
CA ARG A 166 13.90 -14.88 13.55
C ARG A 166 14.62 -13.70 12.91
N LEU A 167 14.36 -12.50 13.44
CA LEU A 167 15.25 -11.35 13.31
C LEU A 167 16.50 -11.64 14.14
N VAL A 168 17.45 -12.40 13.59
CA VAL A 168 18.73 -12.64 14.28
C VAL A 168 19.51 -11.34 14.28
N PRO A 169 19.77 -10.72 15.45
CA PRO A 169 20.61 -9.54 15.54
C PRO A 169 22.03 -9.94 15.14
N ARG A 170 22.70 -9.12 14.33
CA ARG A 170 24.15 -9.20 14.10
C ARG A 170 24.81 -8.07 14.84
#